data_AF-A0A9P1F2M1-F1
#
_entry.id   AF-A0A9P1F2M1-F1
#
_cell.length_a   1.000
_cell.length_b   1.000
_cell.length_c   1.000
_cell.angle_alpha   90.00
_cell.angle_beta   90.00
_cell.angle_gamma   90.00
#
_symmetry.space_group_name_H-M   'P 1'
#
loop_
_entity.id
_entity.type
_entity.pdbx_description
1 polymer ?
#
loop_
_entity_poly.entity_id
_entity_poly.type
_entity_poly.pdbx_seq_one_letter_code
_entity_poly.pdbx_strand_id
1 'polypeptide(L)' 'MVIYLLLFSSRLLISAAAIDYDEIRIEDEYETRSRILMVDGNVWLHAGKDKNITFKTTGNGKIYVEDTDVSRLPDTVRKE' A
#
# COMPACT_ATOMS: atom_id res chain seq x y z
N MET A 1 -14.85 45.03 -2.81
CA MET A 1 -15.14 44.37 -1.52
C MET A 1 -15.73 42.96 -1.69
N VAL A 2 -16.80 42.78 -2.46
CA VAL A 2 -17.48 41.48 -2.65
C VAL A 2 -16.58 40.41 -3.31
N ILE A 3 -15.78 40.79 -4.30
CA ILE A 3 -14.82 39.87 -4.96
C ILE A 3 -13.74 39.37 -3.99
N TYR A 4 -13.24 40.23 -3.10
CA TYR A 4 -12.27 39.84 -2.08
C TYR A 4 -12.87 38.86 -1.07
N LEU A 5 -14.14 39.06 -0.71
CA LEU A 5 -14.88 38.17 0.18
C LEU A 5 -15.12 36.78 -0.44
N LEU A 6 -15.44 36.75 -1.75
CA LEU A 6 -15.60 35.51 -2.53
C LEU A 6 -14.29 34.76 -2.75
N LEU A 7 -13.17 35.47 -2.94
CA LEU A 7 -11.84 34.87 -3.04
C LEU A 7 -11.35 34.31 -1.69
N PHE A 8 -11.76 34.92 -0.58
CA PHE A 8 -11.45 34.43 0.76
C PHE A 8 -12.27 33.18 1.12
N SER A 9 -13.57 33.17 0.82
CA SER A 9 -14.42 32.02 1.10
C SER A 9 -14.07 30.79 0.24
N SER A 10 -13.67 31.00 -1.02
CA SER A 10 -13.24 29.92 -1.89
C SER A 10 -11.91 29.28 -1.45
N ARG A 11 -10.96 30.06 -0.90
CA ARG A 11 -9.73 29.48 -0.32
C ARG A 11 -9.98 28.71 0.98
N LEU A 12 -10.96 29.14 1.78
CA LEU A 12 -11.33 28.44 3.02
C LEU A 12 -12.01 27.09 2.74
N LEU A 13 -12.82 27.00 1.67
CA LEU A 13 -13.49 25.77 1.24
C LEU A 13 -12.51 24.72 0.65
N ILE A 14 -11.46 25.16 -0.05
CA ILE A 14 -10.44 24.24 -0.60
C ILE A 14 -9.62 23.56 0.52
N SER A 15 -9.37 24.26 1.62
CA SER A 15 -8.64 23.69 2.77
C SER A 15 -9.42 22.61 3.52
N ALA A 16 -10.76 22.64 3.48
CA ALA A 16 -11.61 21.66 4.18
C ALA A 16 -11.79 20.34 3.41
N ALA A 17 -11.38 20.29 2.14
CA ALA A 17 -11.42 19.09 1.31
C ALA A 17 -10.07 18.35 1.26
N ALA A 18 -9.04 18.87 1.94
CA ALA A 18 -7.83 18.10 2.19
C ALA A 18 -8.22 16.98 3.17
N ILE A 19 -8.47 15.79 2.63
CA ILE A 19 -8.47 14.57 3.43
C ILE A 19 -7.06 14.49 4.00
N ASP A 20 -6.95 14.80 5.29
CA ASP A 20 -5.74 14.61 6.06
C ASP A 20 -5.57 13.09 6.20
N TYR A 21 -4.97 12.50 5.18
CA TYR A 21 -4.37 11.19 5.32
C TYR A 21 -3.21 11.44 6.28
N ASP A 22 -3.45 11.25 7.59
CA ASP A 22 -2.37 10.96 8.53
C ASP A 22 -1.37 10.07 7.78
N GLU A 23 -0.13 10.56 7.67
CA GLU A 23 0.93 9.95 6.86
C GLU A 23 0.87 8.42 7.04
N ILE A 24 0.50 7.69 5.98
CA ILE A 24 0.25 6.25 6.08
C ILE A 24 1.55 5.58 6.50
N ARG A 25 1.64 5.21 7.78
CA ARG A 25 2.81 4.52 8.34
C ARG A 25 2.75 3.05 7.91
N ILE A 26 3.42 2.76 6.80
CA ILE A 26 3.54 1.41 6.25
C ILE A 26 4.30 0.52 7.24
N GLU A 27 5.34 1.07 7.85
CA GLU A 27 6.15 0.43 8.89
C GLU A 27 5.65 0.85 10.27
N ASP A 28 4.64 0.13 10.76
CA ASP A 28 4.13 0.28 12.13
C ASP A 28 4.28 -1.05 12.87
N GLU A 29 5.25 -1.11 13.79
CA GLU A 29 5.54 -2.30 14.60
C GLU A 29 4.44 -2.63 15.63
N TYR A 30 3.54 -1.69 15.90
CA TYR A 30 2.45 -1.86 16.86
C TYR A 30 1.11 -2.15 16.20
N GLU A 31 0.99 -2.00 14.89
CA GLU A 31 -0.22 -2.35 14.16
C GLU A 31 -0.46 -3.86 14.26
N THR A 32 -1.60 -4.26 14.83
CA THR A 32 -1.93 -5.67 15.05
C THR A 32 -2.70 -6.29 13.88
N ARG A 33 -3.23 -5.47 12.98
CA ARG A 33 -4.07 -5.90 11.86
C ARG A 33 -3.26 -6.06 10.58
N SER A 34 -3.59 -7.08 9.80
CA SER A 34 -3.11 -7.15 8.41
C SER A 34 -3.84 -6.12 7.55
N ARG A 35 -3.11 -5.50 6.61
CA ARG A 35 -3.63 -4.39 5.79
C ARG A 35 -3.20 -4.54 4.33
N ILE A 36 -4.07 -4.07 3.44
CA ILE A 36 -3.72 -3.76 2.05
C ILE A 36 -3.75 -2.25 1.94
N LEU A 37 -2.62 -1.64 1.62
CA LEU A 37 -2.47 -0.18 1.54
C LEU A 37 -2.11 0.22 0.12
N MET A 38 -2.65 1.34 -0.37
CA MET A 38 -2.24 1.97 -1.62
C MET A 38 -1.56 3.29 -1.30
N VAL A 39 -0.27 3.41 -1.60
CA VAL A 39 0.56 4.58 -1.28
C VAL A 39 1.42 4.91 -2.50
N ASP A 40 1.30 6.12 -3.03
CA ASP A 40 2.04 6.61 -4.21
C ASP A 40 1.96 5.66 -5.43
N GLY A 41 0.78 5.07 -5.65
CA GLY A 41 0.54 4.12 -6.73
C GLY A 41 1.08 2.70 -6.47
N ASN A 42 1.73 2.45 -5.33
CA ASN A 42 2.20 1.14 -4.92
C ASN A 42 1.15 0.44 -4.06
N VAL A 43 1.09 -0.89 -4.17
CA VAL A 43 0.27 -1.74 -3.29
C VAL A 43 1.18 -2.40 -2.27
N TRP A 44 0.89 -2.17 -0.99
CA TRP A 44 1.60 -2.76 0.14
C TRP A 44 0.72 -3.78 0.83
N LEU A 45 1.26 -4.97 1.03
CA LEU A 45 0.67 -5.99 1.88
C LEU A 45 1.44 -5.96 3.20
N HIS A 46 0.79 -5.50 4.25
CA HIS A 46 1.37 -5.38 5.58
C HIS A 46 0.83 -6.49 6.49
N ALA A 47 1.74 -7.29 7.05
CA ALA A 47 1.39 -8.26 8.07
C ALA A 47 1.26 -7.52 9.41
N GLY A 48 0.16 -7.73 10.13
CA GLY A 48 0.08 -7.22 11.50
C GLY A 48 1.16 -7.82 12.40
N LYS A 49 1.41 -7.19 13.54
CA LYS A 49 2.36 -7.63 14.55
C LYS A 49 2.19 -9.12 14.87
N ASP A 50 3.30 -9.84 14.81
CA ASP A 50 3.38 -11.29 15.06
C ASP A 50 2.51 -12.13 14.09
N LYS A 51 2.23 -11.62 12.88
CA LYS A 51 1.49 -12.33 11.82
C LYS A 51 2.36 -12.53 10.58
N ASN A 52 1.93 -13.46 9.73
CA ASN A 52 2.53 -13.74 8.43
C ASN A 52 1.57 -13.37 7.30
N ILE A 53 2.14 -13.06 6.13
CA ILE A 53 1.40 -13.04 4.86
C ILE A 53 1.58 -14.40 4.22
N THR A 54 0.48 -15.10 3.98
CA THR A 54 0.50 -16.43 3.38
C THR A 54 -0.20 -16.39 2.03
N PHE A 55 0.54 -16.76 0.98
CA PHE A 55 -0.02 -17.02 -0.34
C PHE A 55 -0.13 -18.53 -0.52
N LYS A 56 -1.33 -19.03 -0.80
CA LYS A 56 -1.59 -20.47 -0.97
C LYS A 56 -2.43 -20.69 -2.22
N THR A 57 -1.95 -21.57 -3.08
CA THR A 57 -2.68 -22.06 -4.26
C THR A 57 -3.23 -23.46 -4.02
N THR A 58 -4.12 -23.92 -4.89
CA THR A 58 -4.65 -25.28 -4.90
C THR A 58 -4.51 -25.91 -6.29
N GLY A 59 -4.45 -27.24 -6.36
CA GLY A 59 -4.28 -27.97 -7.62
C GLY A 59 -3.00 -27.56 -8.36
N ASN A 60 -3.13 -27.17 -9.63
CA ASN A 60 -2.02 -26.70 -10.47
C ASN A 60 -1.76 -25.19 -10.37
N GLY A 61 -2.30 -24.51 -9.35
CA GLY A 61 -2.11 -23.07 -9.17
C GLY A 61 -0.67 -22.73 -8.77
N LYS A 62 -0.15 -21.62 -9.33
CA LYS A 62 1.23 -21.17 -9.16
C LYS A 62 1.26 -19.70 -8.74
N ILE A 63 2.32 -19.32 -8.03
CA ILE A 63 2.60 -17.93 -7.66
C ILE A 63 3.81 -17.51 -8.46
N TYR A 64 3.70 -16.36 -9.12
CA TYR A 64 4.76 -15.78 -9.92
C TYR A 64 5.18 -14.42 -9.37
N VAL A 65 6.48 -14.15 -9.40
CA VAL A 65 7.04 -12.80 -9.26
C VAL A 65 7.65 -12.47 -10.61
N GLU A 66 7.10 -11.46 -11.29
CA GLU A 66 7.36 -11.18 -12.71
C GLU A 66 7.09 -12.43 -13.57
N ASP A 67 8.12 -12.98 -14.23
CA ASP A 67 8.06 -14.19 -15.04
C ASP A 67 8.51 -15.46 -14.29
N THR A 68 8.88 -15.32 -13.01
CA THR A 68 9.50 -16.39 -12.22
C THR A 68 8.49 -17.08 -11.31
N ASP A 69 8.32 -18.40 -11.51
CA ASP A 69 7.53 -19.27 -10.62
C ASP A 69 8.26 -19.43 -9.27
N VAL A 70 7.66 -18.93 -8.18
CA VAL A 70 8.31 -18.89 -6.85
C VAL A 70 8.61 -20.28 -6.27
N SER A 71 7.96 -21.33 -6.79
CA SER A 71 8.25 -22.72 -6.42
C SER A 71 9.65 -23.19 -6.85
N ARG A 72 10.34 -22.40 -7.68
CA ARG A 72 11.69 -22.68 -8.21
C ARG A 72 12.80 -21.92 -7.49
N LEU A 73 12.50 -21.23 -6.38
CA LEU A 73 13.50 -20.48 -5.61
C LEU A 73 14.15 -21.37 -4.52
N PRO A 74 15.46 -21.23 -4.25
CA PRO A 74 16.39 -20.22 -4.78
C PRO A 74 17.09 -20.63 -6.08
N ASP A 75 16.74 -21.79 -6.67
CA ASP A 75 17.48 -22.44 -7.77
C ASP A 75 17.63 -21.60 -9.05
N THR A 76 17.01 -20.42 -9.12
CA THR A 76 17.23 -19.41 -10.17
C THR A 76 18.56 -18.65 -10.04
N VAL A 77 19.29 -18.76 -8.92
CA VAL A 77 20.63 -18.16 -8.73
C VAL A 77 21.73 -19.20 -8.97
N ARG A 78 21.98 -19.53 -10.24
CA ARG A 78 23.30 -19.92 -10.78
C ARG A 78 23.21 -20.03 -12.31
N LYS A 79 23.65 -18.98 -12.99
CA LYS A 79 24.26 -19.11 -14.32
C LYS A 79 25.61 -18.42 -14.23
N GLU A 80 26.64 -19.23 -14.43
CA GLU A 80 28.04 -18.82 -14.63
C GLU A 80 28.17 -17.83 -15.80
#